data_AF-A0A482ZQG5-F1
#
_entry.id   AF-A0A482ZQG5-F1
#
_cell.length_a   1.000
_cell.length_b   1.000
_cell.length_c   1.000
_cell.angle_alpha   90.00
_cell.angle_beta   90.00
_cell.angle_gamma   90.00
#
_symmetry.space_group_name_H-M   'P 1'
#
loop_
_entity.id
_entity.type
_entity.pdbx_description
1 polymer ?
#
loop_
_entity_poly.entity_id
_entity_poly.type
_entity_poly.pdbx_seq_one_letter_code
_entity_poly.pdbx_strand_id
1 'polypeptide(L)'
;MEMLYPLLIDVCNNGTCSERCIIFCRTYDDTLYLFKLAVLFLNGRNALYISKERVCDKYDASTAPDIKERVVQSFTQGNGSLRLVIATVAFAMGLDSPNVRHVIHWGPPDDIEMYVQEAGRAGRDGLSARAVLYYNRNDISNAVTCHTSPGMKAYCKNTDQCRRSFLMSIFAEYKDVKLPTYRHNCCDICASMCSCSQCNCAIVSVNELDEPCLAVSQLATSPTEQLDRAKQAALTDSLVQLRTELCSTVSDDYLLVGAEICTGLSKSVIKKIVSSVHQIRTEEDLLMLGITSRLYCSPVLDLIHDSRWNPC
;
A
#
# COMPACT_ATOMS: atom_id res chain seq x y z
N MET A 1 -0.52 -7.96 -6.81
CA MET A 1 -1.21 -8.00 -5.50
C MET A 1 -0.97 -9.31 -4.72
N GLU A 2 -0.28 -10.29 -5.30
CA GLU A 2 -0.26 -11.67 -4.79
C GLU A 2 0.56 -11.95 -3.52
N MET A 3 1.56 -11.14 -3.15
CA MET A 3 2.17 -11.17 -1.80
C MET A 3 1.56 -10.14 -0.86
N LEU A 4 0.92 -9.10 -1.42
CA LEU A 4 0.20 -8.12 -0.61
C LEU A 4 -0.99 -8.79 0.07
N TYR A 5 -1.70 -9.65 -0.65
CA TYR A 5 -2.90 -10.32 -0.14
C TYR A 5 -2.61 -11.32 1.00
N PRO A 6 -1.66 -12.27 0.91
CA PRO A 6 -1.26 -13.11 2.04
C PRO A 6 -0.74 -12.32 3.23
N LEU A 7 0.00 -11.24 3.00
CA LEU A 7 0.45 -10.35 4.08
C LEU A 7 -0.73 -9.69 4.78
N LEU A 8 -1.67 -9.14 4.01
CA LEU A 8 -2.88 -8.54 4.56
C LEU A 8 -3.76 -9.57 5.27
N ILE A 9 -3.84 -10.81 4.78
CA ILE A 9 -4.49 -11.93 5.48
C ILE A 9 -3.80 -12.22 6.81
N ASP A 10 -2.47 -12.31 6.82
CA ASP A 10 -1.71 -12.55 8.05
C ASP A 10 -2.00 -11.46 9.08
N VAL A 11 -1.87 -10.18 8.70
CA VAL A 11 -2.18 -9.03 9.57
C VAL A 11 -3.65 -9.03 10.01
N CYS A 12 -4.56 -9.45 9.14
CA CYS A 12 -5.98 -9.56 9.43
C CYS A 12 -6.28 -10.69 10.45
N ASN A 13 -5.61 -11.84 10.35
CA ASN A 13 -5.86 -12.98 11.22
C ASN A 13 -5.08 -12.91 12.54
N ASN A 14 -3.85 -12.39 12.51
CA ASN A 14 -2.91 -12.44 13.62
C ASN A 14 -2.69 -11.08 14.29
N GLY A 15 -3.10 -9.97 13.68
CA GLY A 15 -3.03 -8.64 14.28
C GLY A 15 -1.62 -8.28 14.75
N THR A 16 -1.45 -8.00 16.05
CA THR A 16 -0.14 -7.69 16.64
C THR A 16 0.79 -8.90 16.75
N CYS A 17 0.33 -10.12 16.49
CA CYS A 17 1.19 -11.30 16.41
C CYS A 17 1.83 -11.48 15.03
N SER A 18 1.41 -10.71 14.03
CA SER A 18 1.97 -10.76 12.68
C SER A 18 3.45 -10.37 12.63
N GLU A 19 4.10 -10.79 11.56
CA GLU A 19 5.44 -10.36 11.23
C GLU A 19 5.48 -8.90 10.76
N ARG A 20 6.57 -8.18 11.07
CA ARG A 20 6.73 -6.78 10.63
C ARG A 20 7.07 -6.69 9.15
N CYS A 21 6.37 -5.80 8.47
CA CYS A 21 6.52 -5.52 7.05
C CYS A 21 6.59 -4.02 6.76
N ILE A 22 7.51 -3.66 5.86
CA ILE A 22 7.57 -2.34 5.24
C ILE A 22 7.24 -2.50 3.76
N ILE A 23 6.35 -1.65 3.24
CA ILE A 23 6.09 -1.51 1.81
C ILE A 23 6.61 -0.14 1.37
N PHE A 24 7.69 -0.12 0.61
CA PHE A 24 8.21 1.09 -0.01
C PHE A 24 7.48 1.38 -1.33
N CYS A 25 6.98 2.60 -1.46
CA CYS A 25 6.37 3.11 -2.68
C CYS A 25 7.17 4.31 -3.21
N ARG A 26 7.16 4.47 -4.53
CA ARG A 26 7.84 5.60 -5.20
C ARG A 26 7.10 6.92 -5.02
N THR A 27 5.78 6.88 -5.10
CA THR A 27 4.96 8.09 -5.12
C THR A 27 4.06 8.18 -3.89
N TYR A 28 3.69 9.41 -3.55
CA TYR A 28 2.67 9.68 -2.55
C TYR A 28 1.34 8.99 -2.90
N ASP A 29 0.94 9.06 -4.17
CA ASP A 29 -0.32 8.46 -4.63
C ASP A 29 -0.33 6.93 -4.45
N ASP A 30 0.81 6.27 -4.70
CA ASP A 30 0.95 4.83 -4.46
C ASP A 30 0.86 4.49 -2.97
N THR A 31 1.53 5.26 -2.10
CA THR A 31 1.41 5.06 -0.64
C THR A 31 -0.05 5.22 -0.19
N LEU A 32 -0.75 6.23 -0.72
CA LEU A 32 -2.14 6.49 -0.39
C LEU A 32 -3.06 5.37 -0.89
N TYR A 33 -2.87 4.94 -2.13
CA TYR A 33 -3.67 3.88 -2.74
C TYR A 33 -3.52 2.56 -1.99
N LEU A 34 -2.29 2.12 -1.76
CA LEU A 34 -2.03 0.88 -1.03
C LEU A 34 -2.50 0.96 0.42
N PHE A 35 -2.34 2.11 1.06
CA PHE A 35 -2.85 2.31 2.41
C PHE A 35 -4.37 2.15 2.44
N LYS A 36 -5.10 2.84 1.55
CA LYS A 36 -6.56 2.69 1.42
C LYS A 36 -6.98 1.23 1.16
N LEU A 37 -6.25 0.51 0.31
CA LEU A 37 -6.54 -0.91 0.07
C LEU A 37 -6.33 -1.78 1.32
N ALA A 38 -5.18 -1.63 1.99
CA ALA A 38 -4.87 -2.36 3.21
C ALA A 38 -5.94 -2.13 4.28
N VAL A 39 -6.37 -0.88 4.38
CA VAL A 39 -7.39 -0.40 5.29
C VAL A 39 -8.74 -1.04 5.00
N LEU A 40 -9.21 -0.97 3.76
CA LEU A 40 -10.50 -1.55 3.37
C LEU A 40 -10.50 -3.06 3.63
N PHE A 41 -9.37 -3.72 3.37
CA PHE A 41 -9.21 -5.15 3.62
C PHE A 41 -9.26 -5.51 5.11
N LEU A 42 -8.63 -4.71 5.97
CA LEU A 42 -8.60 -4.94 7.42
C LEU A 42 -9.94 -4.58 8.09
N ASN A 43 -10.74 -3.68 7.50
CA ASN A 43 -12.00 -3.16 8.04
C ASN A 43 -13.21 -4.09 7.91
N GLY A 44 -13.00 -5.39 7.66
CA GLY A 44 -14.02 -6.43 7.74
C GLY A 44 -13.83 -7.43 8.89
N ARG A 45 -12.72 -7.36 9.66
CA ARG A 45 -12.42 -8.31 10.73
C ARG A 45 -11.72 -7.73 11.97
N ASN A 46 -10.93 -6.65 11.84
CA ASN A 46 -10.23 -6.01 12.96
C ASN A 46 -10.45 -4.50 12.95
N ALA A 47 -11.69 -4.10 13.21
CA ALA A 47 -12.06 -2.70 13.35
C ALA A 47 -11.28 -2.05 14.50
N LEU A 48 -10.42 -1.09 14.18
CA LEU A 48 -10.34 0.22 14.85
C LEU A 48 -9.32 1.09 14.14
N TYR A 49 -9.84 1.85 13.17
CA TYR A 49 -9.19 2.97 12.49
C TYR A 49 -8.86 4.16 13.42
N ILE A 50 -9.23 4.02 14.68
CA ILE A 50 -9.40 5.07 15.69
C ILE A 50 -8.82 4.49 16.99
N SER A 51 -7.61 3.94 16.93
CA SER A 51 -6.93 3.40 18.12
C SER A 51 -5.42 3.63 18.03
N LYS A 52 -4.81 3.87 19.19
CA LYS A 52 -3.35 3.89 19.39
C LYS A 52 -2.72 2.51 19.06
N GLU A 53 -3.53 1.47 18.92
CA GLU A 53 -3.13 0.09 18.68
C GLU A 53 -3.30 -0.39 17.23
N ARG A 54 -3.40 0.53 16.25
CA ARG A 54 -3.49 0.13 14.83
C ARG A 54 -2.31 -0.75 14.40
N VAL A 55 -2.58 -1.68 13.49
CA VAL A 55 -1.60 -2.64 12.95
C VAL A 55 -1.02 -2.21 11.61
N CYS A 56 -1.63 -1.23 10.93
CA CYS A 56 -1.21 -0.71 9.64
C CYS A 56 -1.14 0.81 9.66
N ASP A 57 -0.12 1.40 9.04
CA ASP A 57 -0.04 2.86 8.84
C ASP A 57 0.65 3.26 7.53
N LYS A 58 0.51 4.54 7.20
CA LYS A 58 1.22 5.20 6.11
C LYS A 58 2.28 6.17 6.66
N TYR A 59 3.43 6.25 5.98
CA TYR A 59 4.50 7.19 6.35
C TYR A 59 5.14 7.84 5.12
N ASP A 60 5.18 9.16 5.09
CA ASP A 60 5.91 9.91 4.06
C ASP A 60 6.35 11.30 4.55
N ALA A 61 6.91 12.10 3.64
CA ALA A 61 7.38 13.44 3.94
C ALA A 61 6.28 14.36 4.50
N SER A 62 5.03 14.21 4.04
CA SER A 62 3.87 15.00 4.47
C SER A 62 3.27 14.57 5.81
N THR A 63 3.72 13.44 6.36
CA THR A 63 3.26 12.97 7.68
C THR A 63 3.70 13.97 8.76
N ALA A 64 2.75 14.36 9.62
CA ALA A 64 3.00 15.34 10.67
C ALA A 64 4.08 14.85 11.67
N PRO A 65 4.89 15.74 12.26
CA PRO A 65 6.07 15.35 13.05
C PRO A 65 5.76 14.43 14.24
N ASP A 66 4.70 14.75 14.99
CA ASP A 66 4.19 13.96 16.11
C ASP A 66 3.73 12.55 15.67
N ILE A 67 3.18 12.46 14.46
CA ILE A 67 2.77 11.18 13.88
C ILE A 67 3.97 10.37 13.41
N LYS A 68 4.97 11.01 12.80
CA LYS A 68 6.22 10.33 12.42
C LYS A 68 6.86 9.66 13.63
N GLU A 69 6.95 10.37 14.74
CA GLU A 69 7.49 9.84 16.00
C GLU A 69 6.67 8.64 16.49
N ARG A 70 5.33 8.76 16.52
CA ARG A 70 4.43 7.68 16.94
C ARG A 70 4.56 6.42 16.08
N VAL A 71 4.65 6.58 14.76
CA VAL A 71 4.81 5.46 13.81
C VAL A 71 6.14 4.76 14.03
N VAL A 72 7.23 5.52 14.11
CA VAL A 72 8.57 4.97 14.34
C VAL A 72 8.61 4.25 15.69
N GLN A 73 8.08 4.84 16.76
CA GLN A 73 8.02 4.22 18.08
C GLN A 73 7.21 2.92 18.06
N SER A 74 5.98 2.92 17.54
CA SER A 74 5.13 1.73 17.52
C SER A 74 5.67 0.63 16.60
N PHE A 75 6.40 0.97 15.54
CA PHE A 75 7.00 -0.03 14.66
C PHE A 75 8.32 -0.64 15.19
N THR A 76 9.08 0.12 15.98
CA THR A 76 10.39 -0.33 16.50
C THR A 76 10.29 -1.03 17.85
N GLN A 77 9.42 -0.57 18.75
CA GLN A 77 9.28 -1.14 20.09
C GLN A 77 8.73 -2.57 20.05
N GLY A 78 9.23 -3.46 20.90
CA GLY A 78 8.81 -4.88 20.93
C GLY A 78 7.30 -5.07 21.19
N ASN A 79 6.71 -4.22 22.02
CA ASN A 79 5.28 -4.22 22.36
C ASN A 79 4.43 -3.29 21.48
N GLY A 80 5.04 -2.58 20.52
CA GLY A 80 4.28 -1.71 19.63
C GLY A 80 3.32 -2.50 18.75
N SER A 81 2.23 -1.88 18.30
CA SER A 81 1.15 -2.56 17.58
C SER A 81 1.36 -2.63 16.07
N LEU A 82 2.14 -1.71 15.49
CA LEU A 82 2.31 -1.61 14.04
C LEU A 82 3.04 -2.83 13.47
N ARG A 83 2.43 -3.42 12.44
CA ARG A 83 2.97 -4.57 11.70
C ARG A 83 3.16 -4.27 10.23
N LEU A 84 2.37 -3.38 9.66
CA LEU A 84 2.48 -2.96 8.28
C LEU A 84 2.71 -1.45 8.22
N VAL A 85 3.80 -1.02 7.59
CA VAL A 85 4.01 0.41 7.26
C VAL A 85 4.15 0.56 5.76
N ILE A 86 3.30 1.38 5.17
CA ILE A 86 3.32 1.72 3.74
C ILE A 86 3.95 3.09 3.60
N ALA A 87 5.12 3.16 3.00
CA ALA A 87 5.96 4.33 3.12
C ALA A 87 6.69 4.73 1.84
N THR A 88 7.09 5.99 1.78
CA THR A 88 8.17 6.41 0.87
C THR A 88 9.53 6.20 1.54
N VAL A 89 10.61 6.44 0.79
CA VAL A 89 12.00 6.40 1.28
C VAL A 89 12.21 7.24 2.54
N ALA A 90 11.38 8.25 2.80
CA ALA A 90 11.42 9.08 4.00
C ALA A 90 11.33 8.26 5.31
N PHE A 91 10.68 7.09 5.30
CA PHE A 91 10.61 6.22 6.49
C PHE A 91 11.92 5.50 6.79
N ALA A 92 12.74 5.26 5.76
CA ALA A 92 14.00 4.57 5.90
C ALA A 92 15.01 5.40 6.73
N MET A 93 14.94 6.73 6.67
CA MET A 93 15.91 7.58 7.35
C MET A 93 15.73 7.52 8.87
N GLY A 94 16.58 6.75 9.56
CA GLY A 94 16.62 6.66 11.02
C GLY A 94 15.80 5.53 11.66
N LEU A 95 15.13 4.68 10.87
CA LEU A 95 14.46 3.50 11.39
C LEU A 95 15.45 2.36 11.68
N ASP A 96 15.48 1.89 12.92
CA ASP A 96 16.20 0.68 13.32
C ASP A 96 15.25 -0.29 14.03
N SER A 97 14.66 -1.22 13.28
CA SER A 97 13.83 -2.30 13.81
C SER A 97 14.47 -3.63 13.42
N PRO A 98 15.04 -4.40 14.37
CA PRO A 98 15.86 -5.56 14.04
C PRO A 98 15.05 -6.72 13.43
N ASN A 99 13.75 -6.78 13.70
CA ASN A 99 12.87 -7.91 13.42
C ASN A 99 11.88 -7.66 12.27
N VAL A 100 12.26 -6.86 11.26
CA VAL A 100 11.49 -6.73 10.01
C VAL A 100 11.66 -8.01 9.19
N ARG A 101 10.55 -8.69 8.89
CA ARG A 101 10.57 -9.97 8.16
C ARG A 101 10.32 -9.79 6.67
N HIS A 102 9.60 -8.74 6.28
CA HIS A 102 9.27 -8.47 4.89
C HIS A 102 9.58 -7.02 4.54
N VAL A 103 10.35 -6.83 3.47
CA VAL A 103 10.47 -5.53 2.79
C VAL A 103 9.94 -5.71 1.37
N ILE A 104 8.92 -4.94 1.02
CA ILE A 104 8.27 -5.00 -0.29
C ILE A 104 8.49 -3.66 -0.98
N HIS A 105 8.90 -3.68 -2.23
CA HIS A 105 8.97 -2.48 -3.07
C HIS A 105 7.82 -2.51 -4.07
N TRP A 106 6.95 -1.52 -3.99
CA TRP A 106 5.90 -1.24 -4.95
C TRP A 106 6.44 -0.33 -6.05
N GLY A 107 7.09 -0.98 -7.02
CA GLY A 107 7.89 -0.32 -8.05
C GLY A 107 9.39 -0.35 -7.71
N PRO A 108 10.26 -0.34 -8.74
CA PRO A 108 11.71 -0.32 -8.53
C PRO A 108 12.15 1.03 -7.96
N PRO A 109 13.04 1.03 -6.95
CA PRO A 109 13.74 2.25 -6.53
C PRO A 109 14.46 2.93 -7.69
N ASP A 110 14.85 4.19 -7.48
CA ASP A 110 15.53 4.97 -8.52
C ASP A 110 16.90 4.40 -8.86
N ASP A 111 17.63 3.90 -7.85
CA ASP A 111 18.92 3.24 -8.03
C ASP A 111 19.04 1.93 -7.25
N ILE A 112 20.01 1.11 -7.65
CA ILE A 112 20.27 -0.19 -7.08
C ILE A 112 20.84 -0.08 -5.66
N GLU A 113 21.62 0.95 -5.35
CA GLU A 113 22.11 1.21 -4.01
C GLU A 113 20.96 1.52 -3.04
N MET A 114 19.97 2.28 -3.51
CA MET A 114 18.76 2.56 -2.75
C MET A 114 17.99 1.27 -2.45
N TYR A 115 17.81 0.41 -3.46
CA TYR A 115 17.21 -0.91 -3.26
C TYR A 115 17.98 -1.76 -2.23
N VAL A 116 19.32 -1.77 -2.28
CA VAL A 116 20.14 -2.53 -1.32
C VAL A 116 19.96 -1.98 0.11
N GLN A 117 19.94 -0.66 0.29
CA GLN A 117 19.74 -0.03 1.59
C GLN A 117 18.34 -0.27 2.15
N GLU A 118 17.31 -0.21 1.31
CA GLU A 118 15.91 -0.44 1.69
C GLU A 118 15.65 -1.92 2.00
N ALA A 119 16.03 -2.83 1.10
CA ALA A 119 15.91 -4.27 1.29
C ALA A 119 16.73 -4.76 2.50
N GLY A 120 17.90 -4.16 2.75
CA GLY A 120 18.78 -4.48 3.88
C GLY A 120 18.24 -4.15 5.27
N ARG A 121 17.02 -3.57 5.36
CA ARG A 121 16.30 -3.39 6.62
C ARG A 121 15.67 -4.67 7.15
N ALA A 122 15.41 -5.63 6.26
CA ALA A 122 14.85 -6.91 6.64
C ALA A 122 15.92 -7.76 7.35
N GLY A 123 15.56 -8.48 8.41
CA GLY A 123 16.43 -9.53 8.97
C GLY A 123 17.67 -9.04 9.71
N ARG A 124 17.66 -7.83 10.29
CA ARG A 124 18.81 -7.31 11.05
C ARG A 124 19.11 -8.08 12.34
N ASP A 125 18.14 -8.85 12.85
CA ASP A 125 18.30 -9.84 13.91
C ASP A 125 19.00 -11.15 13.45
N GLY A 126 19.34 -11.25 12.16
CA GLY A 126 19.97 -12.44 11.57
C GLY A 126 19.01 -13.58 11.24
N LEU A 127 17.71 -13.44 11.53
CA LEU A 127 16.70 -14.40 11.14
C LEU A 127 16.30 -14.23 9.68
N SER A 128 15.72 -15.29 9.10
CA SER A 128 15.27 -15.26 7.71
C SER A 128 14.27 -14.13 7.47
N ALA A 129 14.43 -13.45 6.35
CA ALA A 129 13.58 -12.35 5.92
C ALA A 129 13.49 -12.34 4.38
N ARG A 130 12.45 -11.71 3.86
CA ARG A 130 12.17 -11.62 2.42
C ARG A 130 12.20 -10.17 1.95
N ALA A 131 12.92 -9.94 0.86
CA ALA A 131 12.83 -8.73 0.07
C ALA A 131 12.10 -9.05 -1.24
N VAL A 132 11.00 -8.35 -1.51
CA VAL A 132 10.18 -8.54 -2.71
C VAL A 132 10.16 -7.24 -3.49
N LEU A 133 10.28 -7.33 -4.80
CA LEU A 133 10.22 -6.19 -5.71
C LEU A 133 9.13 -6.44 -6.75
N TYR A 134 8.11 -5.59 -6.73
CA TYR A 134 7.12 -5.53 -7.81
C TYR A 134 7.54 -4.52 -8.85
N TYR A 135 7.44 -4.91 -10.11
CA TYR A 135 7.63 -3.99 -11.21
C TYR A 135 6.87 -4.48 -12.45
N ASN A 136 6.52 -3.54 -13.31
CA ASN A 136 5.98 -3.83 -14.63
C ASN A 136 7.13 -3.78 -15.65
N ARG A 137 7.29 -4.84 -16.44
CA ARG A 137 8.33 -4.90 -17.49
C ARG A 137 8.20 -3.77 -18.50
N ASN A 138 6.96 -3.39 -18.84
CA ASN A 138 6.69 -2.32 -19.79
C ASN A 138 7.20 -0.98 -19.24
N ASP A 139 6.92 -0.70 -17.96
CA ASP A 139 7.35 0.54 -17.31
C ASP A 139 8.87 0.64 -17.23
N ILE A 140 9.56 -0.47 -16.93
CA ILE A 140 11.04 -0.51 -16.89
C ILE A 140 11.67 -0.34 -18.28
N SER A 141 10.99 -0.78 -19.33
CA SER A 141 11.49 -0.71 -20.70
C SER A 141 11.33 0.68 -21.35
N ASN A 142 10.46 1.53 -20.82
CA ASN A 142 10.17 2.84 -21.39
C ASN A 142 11.24 3.88 -21.01
N ALA A 143 12.13 4.22 -21.95
CA ALA A 143 13.21 5.17 -21.70
C ALA A 143 12.73 6.61 -21.41
N VAL A 144 11.50 6.97 -21.83
CA VAL A 144 10.95 8.32 -21.67
C VAL A 144 10.36 8.52 -20.27
N THR A 145 9.68 7.52 -19.73
CA THR A 145 8.97 7.62 -18.44
C THR A 145 9.69 6.91 -17.28
N CYS A 146 10.69 6.07 -17.57
CA CYS A 146 11.40 5.32 -16.54
C CYS A 146 12.67 6.03 -16.07
N HIS A 147 12.55 6.73 -14.95
CA HIS A 147 13.66 7.40 -14.27
C HIS A 147 14.61 6.45 -13.51
N THR A 148 14.33 5.14 -13.51
CA THR A 148 15.16 4.13 -12.86
C THR A 148 16.53 4.00 -13.55
N SER A 149 17.59 3.86 -12.75
CA SER A 149 18.97 3.75 -13.19
C SER A 149 19.21 2.53 -14.10
N PRO A 150 20.22 2.55 -14.99
CA PRO A 150 20.57 1.38 -15.79
C PRO A 150 20.88 0.14 -14.95
N GLY A 151 21.52 0.31 -13.78
CA GLY A 151 21.84 -0.79 -12.87
C GLY A 151 20.59 -1.46 -12.30
N MET A 152 19.62 -0.65 -11.84
CA MET A 152 18.36 -1.18 -11.33
C MET A 152 17.49 -1.80 -12.44
N LYS A 153 17.50 -1.22 -13.66
CA LYS A 153 16.87 -1.84 -14.84
C LYS A 153 17.47 -3.20 -15.16
N ALA A 154 18.80 -3.32 -15.11
CA ALA A 154 19.50 -4.58 -15.32
C ALA A 154 19.16 -5.61 -14.22
N TYR A 155 19.09 -5.18 -12.96
CA TYR A 155 18.67 -6.03 -11.84
C TYR A 155 17.27 -6.61 -12.05
N CYS A 156 16.31 -5.79 -12.50
CA CYS A 156 14.94 -6.25 -12.74
C CYS A 156 14.88 -7.25 -13.90
N LYS A 157 15.57 -6.95 -15.02
CA LYS A 157 15.58 -7.79 -16.23
C LYS A 157 16.39 -9.08 -16.10
N ASN A 158 17.26 -9.18 -15.09
CA ASN A 158 18.03 -10.38 -14.79
C ASN A 158 17.09 -11.57 -14.53
N THR A 159 17.33 -12.69 -15.22
CA THR A 159 16.52 -13.92 -15.13
C THR A 159 17.36 -15.19 -14.94
N ASP A 160 18.68 -15.07 -15.02
CA ASP A 160 19.62 -16.19 -15.11
C ASP A 160 20.76 -16.10 -14.08
N GLN A 161 21.09 -14.90 -13.60
CA GLN A 161 22.08 -14.70 -12.56
C GLN A 161 21.44 -14.62 -11.17
N CYS A 162 21.99 -15.33 -10.19
CA CYS A 162 21.58 -15.22 -8.78
C CYS A 162 21.49 -13.75 -8.33
N ARG A 163 20.36 -13.34 -7.74
CA ARG A 163 20.14 -11.98 -7.23
C ARG A 163 21.26 -11.51 -6.30
N ARG A 164 21.74 -12.36 -5.36
CA ARG A 164 22.85 -12.00 -4.45
C ARG A 164 24.15 -11.78 -5.19
N SER A 165 24.48 -12.66 -6.14
CA SER A 165 25.69 -12.52 -6.95
C SER A 165 25.66 -11.25 -7.80
N PHE A 166 24.51 -10.91 -8.39
CA PHE A 166 24.32 -9.64 -9.10
C PHE A 166 24.56 -8.45 -8.16
N LEU A 167 23.87 -8.40 -7.01
CA LEU A 167 24.01 -7.30 -6.06
C LEU A 167 25.45 -7.12 -5.56
N MET A 168 26.11 -8.21 -5.21
CA MET A 168 27.50 -8.17 -4.75
C MET A 168 28.47 -7.75 -5.84
N SER A 169 28.21 -8.09 -7.11
CA SER A 169 29.07 -7.69 -8.23
C SER A 169 29.13 -6.17 -8.46
N ILE A 170 28.13 -5.42 -7.96
CA ILE A 170 28.11 -3.96 -8.01
C ILE A 170 29.13 -3.35 -7.03
N PHE A 171 29.40 -4.04 -5.92
CA PHE A 171 30.35 -3.61 -4.90
C PHE A 171 31.68 -4.34 -5.12
N ALA A 172 32.64 -3.65 -5.76
CA ALA A 172 33.91 -4.21 -6.25
C ALA A 172 34.74 -5.01 -5.22
N GLU A 173 34.43 -4.89 -3.93
CA GLU A 173 35.08 -5.52 -2.80
C GLU A 173 34.60 -6.97 -2.53
N TYR A 174 33.49 -7.42 -3.13
CA TYR A 174 32.85 -8.70 -2.80
C TYR A 174 32.88 -9.68 -4.00
N LYS A 175 34.00 -10.38 -4.18
CA LYS A 175 34.19 -11.33 -5.30
C LYS A 175 33.76 -12.77 -4.99
N ASP A 176 33.73 -13.16 -3.72
CA ASP A 176 33.47 -14.55 -3.30
C ASP A 176 32.15 -14.69 -2.53
N VAL A 177 31.02 -14.69 -3.25
CA VAL A 177 29.69 -14.86 -2.64
C VAL A 177 29.48 -16.33 -2.27
N LYS A 178 29.51 -16.64 -0.98
CA LYS A 178 29.05 -17.95 -0.47
C LYS A 178 27.54 -18.05 -0.64
N LEU A 179 27.11 -18.84 -1.61
CA LEU A 179 25.70 -19.16 -1.79
C LEU A 179 25.25 -20.14 -0.69
N PRO A 180 24.00 -20.02 -0.21
CA PRO A 180 23.48 -20.94 0.79
C PRO A 180 23.44 -22.37 0.24
N THR A 181 23.62 -23.36 1.13
CA THR A 181 23.55 -24.79 0.81
C THR A 181 22.26 -25.16 0.08
N TYR A 182 21.14 -24.56 0.52
CA TYR A 182 19.83 -24.74 -0.09
C TYR A 182 19.48 -23.55 -0.97
N ARG A 183 19.51 -23.75 -2.29
CA ARG A 183 19.26 -22.69 -3.27
C ARG A 183 17.82 -22.14 -3.27
N HIS A 184 16.84 -22.90 -2.79
CA HIS A 184 15.46 -22.43 -2.66
C HIS A 184 15.27 -21.34 -1.59
N ASN A 185 16.17 -21.25 -0.60
CA ASN A 185 16.19 -20.15 0.37
C ASN A 185 17.09 -18.99 -0.11
N CYS A 186 17.61 -19.08 -1.33
CA CYS A 186 18.50 -18.06 -1.87
C CYS A 186 17.71 -16.88 -2.43
N CYS A 187 17.14 -17.03 -3.62
CA CYS A 187 16.36 -16.02 -4.33
C CYS A 187 15.43 -16.71 -5.33
N ASP A 188 14.54 -15.95 -5.98
CA ASP A 188 13.63 -16.43 -7.03
C ASP A 188 14.35 -17.23 -8.13
N ILE A 189 15.44 -16.70 -8.68
CA ILE A 189 16.21 -17.36 -9.75
C ILE A 189 16.88 -18.65 -9.26
N CYS A 190 17.50 -18.63 -8.07
CA CYS A 190 18.13 -19.83 -7.52
C CYS A 190 17.11 -20.89 -7.11
N ALA A 191 15.93 -20.47 -6.65
CA ALA A 191 14.84 -21.35 -6.30
C ALA A 191 14.24 -22.05 -7.53
N SER A 192 14.18 -21.36 -8.68
CA SER A 192 13.59 -21.96 -9.91
C SER A 192 14.47 -23.06 -10.50
N MET A 193 15.77 -23.01 -10.19
CA MET A 193 16.75 -24.02 -10.55
C MET A 193 16.98 -25.06 -9.44
N CYS A 194 16.14 -25.08 -8.40
CA CYS A 194 16.34 -25.96 -7.26
C CYS A 194 15.88 -27.39 -7.57
N SER A 195 16.75 -28.37 -7.34
CA SER A 195 16.50 -29.80 -7.60
C SER A 195 16.25 -30.60 -6.30
N CYS A 196 15.81 -29.96 -5.22
CA CYS A 196 15.53 -30.67 -3.98
C CYS A 196 14.26 -31.51 -4.13
N SER A 197 14.35 -32.79 -3.80
CA SER A 197 13.26 -33.78 -3.92
C SER A 197 12.31 -33.80 -2.71
N GLN A 198 12.50 -32.91 -1.73
CA GLN A 198 11.77 -32.92 -0.44
C GLN A 198 11.18 -31.55 -0.04
N CYS A 199 11.22 -30.58 -0.93
CA CYS A 199 10.87 -29.20 -0.62
C CYS A 199 9.60 -28.83 -1.40
N ASN A 200 8.57 -28.31 -0.72
CA ASN A 200 7.40 -27.73 -1.38
C ASN A 200 7.77 -26.33 -1.90
N CYS A 201 8.74 -26.28 -2.82
CA CYS A 201 9.29 -25.09 -3.43
C CYS A 201 8.30 -24.47 -4.42
N ALA A 202 7.11 -24.14 -3.94
CA ALA A 202 6.43 -23.00 -4.48
C ALA A 202 7.30 -21.77 -4.15
N ILE A 203 8.22 -21.43 -5.06
CA ILE A 203 8.23 -20.02 -5.46
C ILE A 203 6.77 -19.73 -5.70
N VAL A 204 6.18 -18.75 -5.01
CA VAL A 204 4.80 -18.34 -5.30
C VAL A 204 4.76 -18.12 -6.80
N SER A 205 4.24 -19.12 -7.51
CA SER A 205 4.21 -19.18 -8.95
C SER A 205 3.07 -18.25 -9.28
N VAL A 206 3.42 -17.14 -9.92
CA VAL A 206 2.56 -16.03 -10.32
C VAL A 206 1.42 -16.44 -11.27
N ASN A 207 1.23 -17.75 -11.50
CA ASN A 207 0.34 -18.32 -12.50
C ASN A 207 -0.84 -19.12 -11.90
N GLU A 208 -0.91 -19.33 -10.58
CA GLU A 208 -1.96 -20.19 -9.97
C GLU A 208 -2.62 -19.55 -8.76
N LEU A 209 -2.97 -18.26 -8.86
CA LEU A 209 -3.94 -17.66 -7.97
C LEU A 209 -5.10 -17.18 -8.84
N ASP A 210 -6.25 -17.83 -8.68
CA ASP A 210 -7.53 -17.36 -9.21
C ASP A 210 -7.65 -15.87 -8.94
N GLU A 211 -8.07 -15.10 -9.95
CA GLU A 211 -8.31 -13.68 -9.79
C GLU A 211 -9.11 -13.46 -8.50
N PRO A 212 -8.67 -12.55 -7.60
CA PRO A 212 -9.55 -12.12 -6.54
C PRO A 212 -10.81 -11.62 -7.24
N CYS A 213 -11.94 -12.24 -6.90
CA CYS A 213 -13.28 -11.84 -7.31
C CYS A 213 -13.64 -10.49 -6.67
N LEU A 214 -12.81 -9.48 -6.88
CA LEU A 214 -13.21 -8.09 -6.90
C LEU A 214 -13.75 -7.88 -8.31
N ALA A 215 -14.94 -8.43 -8.57
CA ALA A 215 -15.80 -7.91 -9.59
C ALA A 215 -16.05 -6.44 -9.20
N VAL A 216 -15.15 -5.55 -9.63
CA VAL A 216 -15.48 -4.14 -9.78
C VAL A 216 -16.53 -4.17 -10.86
N SER A 217 -17.80 -4.28 -10.43
CA SER A 217 -18.91 -3.95 -11.28
C SER A 217 -18.65 -2.51 -11.69
N GLN A 218 -18.11 -2.35 -12.90
CA GLN A 218 -18.09 -1.07 -13.56
C GLN A 218 -19.54 -0.62 -13.51
N LEU A 219 -19.83 0.39 -12.71
CA LEU A 219 -21.11 1.09 -12.76
C LEU A 219 -21.27 1.47 -14.22
N ALA A 220 -22.19 0.78 -14.89
CA ALA A 220 -22.42 0.94 -16.31
C ALA A 220 -22.69 2.43 -16.53
N THR A 221 -21.84 3.07 -17.34
CA THR A 221 -22.07 4.44 -17.79
C THR A 221 -23.23 4.43 -18.78
N SER A 222 -24.45 4.30 -18.27
CA SER A 222 -25.62 4.81 -18.96
C SER A 222 -25.49 6.33 -19.10
N PRO A 223 -26.05 6.96 -20.13
CA PRO A 223 -26.04 8.41 -20.29
C PRO A 223 -26.92 9.04 -19.21
N THR A 224 -26.39 9.17 -17.99
CA THR A 224 -27.07 9.84 -16.88
C THR A 224 -27.06 11.33 -17.11
N GLU A 225 -28.21 11.97 -16.89
CA GLU A 225 -28.34 13.43 -16.76
C GLU A 225 -27.24 13.94 -15.82
N GLN A 226 -26.24 14.62 -16.36
CA GLN A 226 -25.20 15.22 -15.54
C GLN A 226 -25.78 16.47 -14.90
N LEU A 227 -25.49 16.69 -13.61
CA LEU A 227 -25.71 17.99 -12.98
C LEU A 227 -25.13 19.10 -13.86
N ASP A 228 -25.84 20.23 -13.95
CA ASP A 228 -25.27 21.42 -14.56
C ASP A 228 -23.99 21.87 -13.81
N ARG A 229 -23.14 22.65 -14.47
CA ARG A 229 -21.85 23.07 -13.89
C ARG A 229 -21.99 23.84 -12.58
N ALA A 230 -23.08 24.58 -12.38
CA ALA A 230 -23.31 25.35 -11.16
C ALA A 230 -23.65 24.43 -10.00
N LYS A 231 -24.52 23.43 -10.22
CA LYS A 231 -24.83 22.39 -9.24
C LYS A 231 -23.64 21.49 -8.93
N GLN A 232 -22.81 21.15 -9.92
CA GLN A 232 -21.57 20.40 -9.69
C GLN A 232 -20.61 21.14 -8.77
N ALA A 233 -20.42 22.45 -8.99
CA ALA A 233 -19.59 23.29 -8.14
C ALA A 233 -20.18 23.38 -6.71
N ALA A 234 -21.47 23.65 -6.58
CA ALA A 234 -22.13 23.76 -5.28
C ALA A 234 -22.11 22.45 -4.47
N LEU A 235 -22.29 21.29 -5.13
CA LEU A 235 -22.18 19.98 -4.50
C LEU A 235 -20.73 19.68 -4.09
N THR A 236 -19.75 20.06 -4.92
CA THR A 236 -18.32 19.94 -4.58
C THR A 236 -18.00 20.73 -3.32
N ASP A 237 -18.44 21.98 -3.24
CA ASP A 237 -18.21 22.84 -2.07
C ASP A 237 -18.89 22.25 -0.81
N SER A 238 -20.12 21.75 -0.95
CA SER A 238 -20.85 21.10 0.15
C SER A 238 -20.15 19.84 0.65
N LEU A 239 -19.59 19.01 -0.23
CA LEU A 239 -18.81 17.83 0.14
C LEU A 239 -17.48 18.19 0.81
N VAL A 240 -16.83 19.27 0.36
CA VAL A 240 -15.59 19.80 0.98
C VAL A 240 -15.88 20.36 2.38
N GLN A 241 -17.02 21.03 2.57
CA GLN A 241 -17.47 21.51 3.87
C GLN A 241 -17.80 20.33 4.79
N LEU A 242 -18.61 19.38 4.33
CA LEU A 242 -18.97 18.17 5.10
C LEU A 242 -17.72 17.40 5.54
N ARG A 243 -16.72 17.27 4.67
CA ARG A 243 -15.43 16.68 5.04
C ARG A 243 -14.80 17.40 6.23
N THR A 244 -14.82 18.73 6.24
CA THR A 244 -14.23 19.55 7.31
C THR A 244 -14.99 19.34 8.62
N GLU A 245 -16.32 19.29 8.56
CA GLU A 245 -17.19 19.02 9.71
C GLU A 245 -16.96 17.61 10.28
N LEU A 246 -16.95 16.58 9.42
CA LEU A 246 -16.65 15.22 9.84
C LEU A 246 -15.27 15.12 10.49
N CYS A 247 -14.28 15.86 10.01
CA CYS A 247 -12.95 15.86 10.62
C CYS A 247 -12.92 16.51 11.99
N SER A 248 -13.76 17.50 12.27
CA SER A 248 -13.87 18.09 13.60
C SER A 248 -14.45 17.13 14.65
N THR A 249 -15.17 16.09 14.21
CA THR A 249 -15.69 15.02 15.08
C THR A 249 -14.67 13.90 15.33
N VAL A 250 -13.60 13.86 14.54
CA VAL A 250 -12.49 12.93 14.70
C VAL A 250 -11.51 13.55 15.71
N SER A 251 -11.41 12.99 16.92
CA SER A 251 -10.48 13.49 17.93
C SER A 251 -9.04 13.55 17.39
N ASP A 252 -8.24 14.52 17.85
CA ASP A 252 -6.86 14.78 17.39
C ASP A 252 -5.94 13.55 17.46
N ASP A 253 -6.24 12.59 18.34
CA ASP A 253 -5.53 11.31 18.43
C ASP A 253 -5.69 10.43 17.17
N TYR A 254 -6.66 10.75 16.30
CA TYR A 254 -7.15 9.96 15.18
C TYR A 254 -6.95 10.62 13.79
N LEU A 255 -6.49 11.88 13.74
CA LEU A 255 -6.18 12.62 12.50
C LEU A 255 -4.78 12.32 11.95
N LEU A 256 -4.43 11.04 11.94
CA LEU A 256 -3.10 10.53 11.61
C LEU A 256 -2.73 10.61 10.13
N VAL A 257 -3.73 10.77 9.26
CA VAL A 257 -3.54 10.72 7.81
C VAL A 257 -4.23 11.90 7.11
N GLY A 258 -4.60 12.95 7.84
CA GLY A 258 -5.31 14.10 7.28
C GLY A 258 -6.79 13.83 6.96
N ALA A 259 -7.57 14.91 6.90
CA ALA A 259 -9.02 14.91 6.79
C ALA A 259 -9.59 14.05 5.66
N GLU A 260 -8.94 14.12 4.49
CA GLU A 260 -9.34 13.40 3.27
C GLU A 260 -9.25 11.88 3.41
N ILE A 261 -8.36 11.42 4.28
CA ILE A 261 -8.05 10.00 4.44
C ILE A 261 -8.84 9.43 5.62
N CYS A 262 -9.06 10.23 6.67
CA CYS A 262 -9.90 9.81 7.78
C CYS A 262 -11.34 9.56 7.35
N THR A 263 -11.89 10.44 6.51
CA THR A 263 -13.28 10.35 6.01
C THR A 263 -13.41 9.58 4.69
N GLY A 264 -12.33 9.46 3.92
CA GLY A 264 -12.35 8.94 2.56
C GLY A 264 -12.82 9.95 1.50
N LEU A 265 -13.18 11.18 1.90
CA LEU A 265 -13.55 12.28 1.01
C LEU A 265 -12.32 12.98 0.40
N SER A 266 -11.50 12.25 -0.36
CA SER A 266 -10.43 12.87 -1.15
C SER A 266 -10.97 13.63 -2.35
N LYS A 267 -10.21 14.59 -2.89
CA LYS A 267 -10.61 15.36 -4.08
C LYS A 267 -11.07 14.47 -5.25
N SER A 268 -10.40 13.34 -5.45
CA SER A 268 -10.76 12.34 -6.45
C SER A 268 -12.09 11.64 -6.17
N VAL A 269 -12.38 11.30 -4.91
CA VAL A 269 -13.64 10.66 -4.50
C VAL A 269 -14.78 11.66 -4.61
N ILE A 270 -14.59 12.91 -4.18
CA ILE A 270 -15.58 14.00 -4.37
C ILE A 270 -15.91 14.14 -5.86
N LYS A 271 -14.91 14.20 -6.73
CA LYS A 271 -15.13 14.28 -8.19
C LYS A 271 -15.93 13.09 -8.71
N LYS A 272 -15.63 11.86 -8.26
CA LYS A 272 -16.39 10.66 -8.62
C LYS A 272 -17.84 10.74 -8.15
N ILE A 273 -18.07 11.12 -6.89
CA ILE A 273 -19.41 11.30 -6.31
C ILE A 273 -20.20 12.31 -7.14
N VAL A 274 -19.65 13.50 -7.40
CA VAL A 274 -20.32 14.54 -8.21
C VAL A 274 -20.65 14.04 -9.62
N SER A 275 -19.75 13.28 -10.25
CA SER A 275 -19.98 12.74 -11.59
C SER A 275 -20.98 11.58 -11.66
N SER A 276 -21.27 10.92 -10.54
CA SER A 276 -22.10 9.71 -10.46
C SER A 276 -23.22 9.82 -9.42
N VAL A 277 -23.56 11.04 -9.00
CA VAL A 277 -24.44 11.28 -7.84
C VAL A 277 -25.80 10.58 -7.96
N HIS A 278 -26.37 10.53 -9.16
CA HIS A 278 -27.65 9.86 -9.42
C HIS A 278 -27.58 8.33 -9.43
N GLN A 279 -26.39 7.74 -9.40
CA GLN A 279 -26.19 6.29 -9.36
C GLN A 279 -25.93 5.79 -7.94
N ILE A 280 -25.59 6.67 -7.00
CA ILE A 280 -25.26 6.33 -5.62
C ILE A 280 -26.57 6.20 -4.82
N ARG A 281 -26.82 5.00 -4.28
CA ARG A 281 -28.06 4.69 -3.55
C ARG A 281 -27.80 4.13 -2.16
N THR A 282 -26.67 3.49 -1.97
CA THR A 282 -26.35 2.72 -0.77
C THR A 282 -25.01 3.15 -0.16
N GLU A 283 -24.80 2.79 1.10
CA GLU A 283 -23.48 2.93 1.74
C GLU A 283 -22.41 2.15 0.99
N GLU A 284 -22.77 0.99 0.42
CA GLU A 284 -21.85 0.13 -0.31
C GLU A 284 -21.30 0.82 -1.56
N ASP A 285 -22.13 1.57 -2.28
CA ASP A 285 -21.70 2.38 -3.42
C ASP A 285 -20.63 3.41 -2.99
N LEU A 286 -20.83 4.05 -1.83
CA LEU A 286 -19.89 5.03 -1.30
C LEU A 286 -18.58 4.40 -0.82
N LEU A 287 -18.64 3.23 -0.18
CA LEU A 287 -17.45 2.47 0.19
C LEU A 287 -16.65 2.07 -1.06
N MET A 288 -17.31 1.61 -2.12
CA MET A 288 -16.67 1.30 -3.40
C MET A 288 -16.08 2.53 -4.08
N LEU A 289 -16.68 3.71 -3.91
CA LEU A 289 -16.14 4.97 -4.44
C LEU A 289 -14.93 5.48 -3.64
N GLY A 290 -14.74 5.03 -2.41
CA GLY A 290 -13.54 5.30 -1.59
C GLY A 290 -13.81 5.99 -0.25
N ILE A 291 -15.05 6.06 0.22
CA ILE A 291 -15.36 6.43 1.61
C ILE A 291 -14.83 5.35 2.56
N THR A 292 -14.21 5.75 3.67
CA THR A 292 -13.40 4.84 4.49
C THR A 292 -14.16 4.14 5.62
N SER A 293 -15.38 4.57 5.93
CA SER A 293 -16.19 4.00 6.99
C SER A 293 -17.68 4.24 6.78
N ARG A 294 -18.51 3.27 7.18
CA ARG A 294 -19.98 3.40 7.22
C ARG A 294 -20.45 4.58 8.06
N LEU A 295 -19.69 4.94 9.11
CA LEU A 295 -19.92 6.14 9.93
C LEU A 295 -19.98 7.43 9.09
N TYR A 296 -19.22 7.49 7.99
CA TYR A 296 -19.18 8.65 7.10
C TYR A 296 -20.08 8.48 5.87
N CYS A 297 -20.59 7.28 5.61
CA CYS A 297 -21.51 7.03 4.49
C CYS A 297 -22.85 7.72 4.72
N SER A 298 -23.45 7.62 5.92
CA SER A 298 -24.77 8.23 6.18
C SER A 298 -24.79 9.74 5.94
N PRO A 299 -23.88 10.56 6.50
CA PRO A 299 -23.89 12.01 6.25
C PRO A 299 -23.66 12.38 4.78
N VAL A 300 -22.90 11.57 4.04
CA VAL A 300 -22.69 11.77 2.60
C VAL A 300 -23.95 11.41 1.81
N LEU A 301 -24.63 10.31 2.14
CA LEU A 301 -25.92 9.93 1.53
C LEU A 301 -26.98 10.99 1.78
N ASP A 302 -27.12 11.46 3.03
CA ASP A 302 -28.07 12.52 3.41
C ASP A 302 -27.85 13.79 2.58
N LEU A 303 -26.58 14.18 2.37
CA LEU A 303 -26.23 15.33 1.57
C LEU A 303 -26.58 15.15 0.09
N ILE A 304 -26.25 14.01 -0.52
CA ILE A 304 -26.42 13.80 -1.98
C ILE A 304 -27.85 13.45 -2.38
N HIS A 305 -28.65 12.88 -1.47
CA HIS A 305 -30.07 12.60 -1.70
C HIS A 305 -30.97 13.80 -1.42
N ASP A 306 -30.40 14.92 -0.97
CA ASP A 306 -31.11 16.18 -0.89
C ASP A 306 -31.74 16.54 -2.25
N SER A 307 -33.03 16.87 -2.20
CA SER A 307 -33.84 17.31 -3.34
C SER A 307 -33.18 18.39 -4.20
N ARG A 308 -32.27 19.19 -3.64
CA ARG A 308 -31.50 20.23 -4.36
C ARG A 308 -30.65 19.69 -5.52
N TRP A 309 -30.23 18.43 -5.45
CA TRP A 309 -29.33 17.81 -6.43
C TRP A 309 -30.04 16.92 -7.44
N ASN A 310 -31.29 16.54 -7.17
CA ASN A 310 -32.07 15.73 -8.09
C ASN A 310 -32.76 16.60 -9.15
N PRO A 311 -32.93 16.11 -10.39
CA PRO A 311 -33.88 16.71 -11.32
C PRO A 311 -35.28 16.60 -10.72
N CYS A 312 -36.08 17.67 -10.88
CA CYS A 312 -37.51 17.66 -10.51
C CYS A 312 -38.27 16.60 -11.29
#